data_AF-A0A1Y0K3D5-F1
#
_entry.id   AF-A0A1Y0K3D5-F1
#
_cell.length_a   1.000
_cell.length_b   1.000
_cell.length_c   1.000
_cell.angle_alpha   90.00
_cell.angle_beta   90.00
_cell.angle_gamma   90.00
#
_symmetry.space_group_name_H-M   'P 1'
#
loop_
_entity.id
_entity.type
_entity.pdbx_description
1 polymer ?
#
loop_
_entity_poly.entity_id
_entity_poly.type
_entity_poly.pdbx_seq_one_letter_code
_entity_poly.pdbx_strand_id
1 'polypeptide(L)'
;RGKAMGQEKSDKGADIQLGPAAPGLGRSPDYGRNREGFWGDPALSGVLNAETIKGIQDAAPNTTAKHYIAYEYIYFRQKNEAQGYRGNFSESGSANLDDKTMHEL
;
A
#
# COMPACT_ATOMS: atom_id res chain seq x y z
N ARG A 1 16.85 4.79 2.59
CA ARG A 1 16.34 3.72 1.69
C ARG A 1 15.76 4.24 0.38
N GLY A 2 14.88 5.26 0.40
CA GLY A 2 14.21 5.76 -0.81
C GLY A 2 15.16 6.14 -1.95
N LYS A 3 16.23 6.88 -1.62
CA LYS A 3 17.23 7.34 -2.60
C LYS A 3 17.88 6.22 -3.41
N ALA A 4 18.27 5.12 -2.76
CA ALA A 4 18.87 3.99 -3.46
C ALA A 4 17.89 3.33 -4.44
N MET A 5 16.63 3.13 -4.02
CA MET A 5 15.60 2.58 -4.91
C MET A 5 15.27 3.52 -6.08
N GLY A 6 15.23 4.84 -5.82
CA GLY A 6 15.01 5.84 -6.86
C GLY A 6 16.13 5.85 -7.90
N GLN A 7 17.39 5.64 -7.48
CA GLN A 7 18.53 5.49 -8.39
C GLN A 7 18.37 4.24 -9.26
N GLU A 8 18.09 3.07 -8.67
CA GLU A 8 17.90 1.83 -9.44
C GLU A 8 16.73 1.93 -10.44
N LYS A 9 15.64 2.59 -10.04
CA LYS A 9 14.51 2.90 -10.92
C LYS A 9 14.95 3.78 -12.09
N SER A 10 15.69 4.84 -11.81
CA SER A 10 16.21 5.76 -12.84
C SER A 10 17.16 5.07 -13.82
N ASP A 11 18.07 4.24 -13.30
CA ASP A 11 19.07 3.54 -14.10
C ASP A 11 18.42 2.54 -15.07
N LYS A 12 17.25 2.00 -14.68
CA LYS A 12 16.42 1.13 -15.54
C LYS A 12 15.51 1.89 -16.50
N GLY A 13 15.49 3.23 -16.45
CA GLY A 13 14.61 4.06 -17.28
C GLY A 13 13.13 3.93 -16.92
N ALA A 14 12.80 3.53 -15.68
CA ALA A 14 11.41 3.50 -15.24
C ALA A 14 10.97 4.91 -14.82
N ASP A 15 9.81 5.37 -15.30
CA ASP A 15 9.33 6.73 -15.01
C ASP A 15 8.69 6.89 -13.64
N ILE A 16 8.04 5.84 -13.13
CA ILE A 16 7.25 5.87 -11.88
C ILE A 16 7.58 4.64 -11.04
N GLN A 17 7.94 4.85 -9.77
CA GLN A 17 8.06 3.76 -8.81
C GLN A 17 6.72 3.53 -8.10
N LEU A 18 6.18 2.32 -8.21
CA LEU A 18 4.93 1.91 -7.56
C LEU A 18 5.14 1.61 -6.07
N GLY A 19 5.48 2.64 -5.29
CA GLY A 19 5.63 2.59 -3.84
C GLY A 19 5.92 3.98 -3.27
N PRO A 20 6.04 4.13 -1.94
CA PRO A 20 5.91 3.10 -0.91
C PRO A 20 4.46 2.66 -0.67
N ALA A 21 4.30 1.57 0.08
CA ALA A 21 3.01 1.03 0.46
C ALA A 21 2.55 1.56 1.83
N ALA A 22 1.35 2.14 1.88
CA ALA A 22 0.54 2.44 3.06
C ALA A 22 -0.89 1.81 3.03
N PRO A 23 -1.19 0.70 2.32
CA PRO A 23 -2.57 0.20 2.16
C PRO A 23 -3.16 -0.50 3.37
N GLY A 24 -2.28 -0.98 4.24
CA GLY A 24 -2.59 -1.85 5.35
C GLY A 24 -1.87 -1.31 6.56
N LEU A 25 -2.57 -0.55 7.38
CA LEU A 25 -2.16 -0.19 8.74
C LEU A 25 -2.26 -1.41 9.66
N GLY A 26 -2.11 -2.63 9.13
CA GLY A 26 -1.99 -3.84 9.91
C GLY A 26 -3.23 -4.15 10.74
N ARG A 27 -4.44 -3.85 10.24
CA ARG A 27 -5.69 -4.16 10.96
C ARG A 27 -5.72 -5.62 11.42
N SER A 28 -5.34 -6.53 10.54
CA SER A 28 -5.24 -7.96 10.83
C SER A 28 -3.78 -8.41 10.71
N PRO A 29 -3.22 -9.10 11.73
CA PRO A 29 -1.81 -9.49 11.72
C PRO A 29 -1.48 -10.56 10.65
N ASP A 30 -2.48 -11.33 10.22
CA ASP A 30 -2.38 -12.36 9.18
C ASP A 30 -2.55 -11.80 7.76
N TYR A 31 -2.75 -10.49 7.60
CA TYR A 31 -2.83 -9.89 6.27
C TYR A 31 -1.50 -10.00 5.52
N GLY A 32 -1.50 -10.80 4.45
CA GLY A 32 -0.27 -11.20 3.76
C GLY A 32 0.52 -10.08 3.07
N ARG A 33 0.01 -8.84 3.01
CA ARG A 33 0.74 -7.68 2.46
C ARG A 33 1.15 -6.64 3.51
N ASN A 34 0.96 -6.92 4.81
CA ASN A 34 1.44 -6.06 5.90
C ASN A 34 2.93 -5.72 5.76
N ARG A 35 3.74 -6.70 5.32
CA ARG A 35 5.20 -6.56 5.18
C ARG A 35 5.65 -5.61 4.07
N GLU A 36 4.77 -5.22 3.14
CA GLU A 36 5.12 -4.23 2.11
C GLU A 36 5.13 -2.80 2.67
N GLY A 37 4.34 -2.56 3.71
CA GLY A 37 4.27 -1.29 4.44
C GLY A 37 5.29 -1.22 5.57
N PHE A 38 4.94 -0.46 6.61
CA PHE A 38 5.77 -0.33 7.81
C PHE A 38 5.11 -0.99 9.01
N TRP A 39 4.18 -0.29 9.66
CA TRP A 39 3.54 -0.75 10.89
C TRP A 39 2.08 -0.30 10.96
N GLY A 40 1.34 -0.85 11.93
CA GLY A 40 -0.05 -0.46 12.17
C GLY A 40 -0.28 0.84 12.94
N ASP A 41 0.80 1.55 13.27
CA ASP A 41 0.72 2.89 13.85
C ASP A 41 0.75 3.94 12.73
N PRO A 42 -0.28 4.79 12.61
CA PRO A 42 -0.38 5.75 11.51
C PRO A 42 0.67 6.86 11.60
N ALA A 43 1.10 7.24 12.80
CA ALA A 43 2.13 8.27 12.98
C ALA A 43 3.49 7.79 12.47
N LEU A 44 3.94 6.61 12.93
CA LEU A 44 5.19 6.00 12.49
C LEU A 44 5.15 5.70 10.99
N SER A 45 4.07 5.09 10.51
CA SER A 45 3.91 4.79 9.08
C SER A 45 3.89 6.05 8.23
N GLY A 46 3.25 7.13 8.69
CA GLY A 46 3.24 8.42 7.99
C GLY A 46 4.63 9.01 7.82
N VAL A 47 5.41 9.08 8.90
CA VAL A 47 6.80 9.61 8.86
C VAL A 47 7.67 8.76 7.93
N LEU A 48 7.64 7.44 8.08
CA LEU A 48 8.52 6.56 7.28
C LEU A 48 8.12 6.51 5.80
N ASN A 49 6.82 6.61 5.47
CA ASN A 49 6.37 6.76 4.09
C ASN A 49 6.84 8.09 3.50
N ALA A 50 6.68 9.20 4.23
CA ALA A 50 7.13 10.51 3.77
C ALA A 50 8.64 10.54 3.49
N GLU A 51 9.46 9.99 4.39
CA GLU A 51 10.91 9.91 4.20
C GLU A 51 11.30 8.97 3.05
N THR A 52 10.51 7.92 2.79
CA THR A 52 10.74 7.06 1.63
C THR A 52 10.40 7.78 0.32
N ILE A 53 9.27 8.51 0.28
CA ILE A 53 8.84 9.31 -0.87
C ILE A 53 9.88 10.37 -1.21
N LYS A 54 10.30 11.17 -0.21
CA LYS A 54 11.35 12.19 -0.37
C LYS A 54 12.60 11.57 -0.95
N GLY A 55 13.10 10.50 -0.34
CA GLY A 55 14.29 9.83 -0.83
C GLY A 55 14.19 9.35 -2.27
N ILE A 56 13.06 8.74 -2.68
CA ILE A 56 12.87 8.30 -4.07
C ILE A 56 12.89 9.52 -5.01
N GLN A 57 12.11 10.55 -4.68
CA GLN A 57 11.96 11.74 -5.52
C GLN A 57 13.22 12.61 -5.60
N ASP A 58 14.08 12.58 -4.58
CA ASP A 58 15.39 13.23 -4.59
C ASP A 58 16.36 12.56 -5.58
N ALA A 59 16.22 11.26 -5.83
CA ALA A 59 17.02 10.53 -6.80
C ALA A 59 16.42 10.59 -8.21
N ALA A 60 15.10 10.41 -8.32
CA ALA A 60 14.39 10.48 -9.60
C ALA A 60 12.90 10.85 -9.39
N PRO A 61 12.31 11.70 -10.24
CA PRO A 61 10.93 12.16 -10.10
C PRO A 61 9.91 11.00 -10.05
N ASN A 62 8.76 11.23 -9.41
CA ASN A 62 7.57 10.36 -9.41
C ASN A 62 7.68 9.04 -8.62
N THR A 63 6.84 8.94 -7.61
CA THR A 63 6.58 7.76 -6.80
C THR A 63 5.08 7.63 -6.58
N THR A 64 4.59 6.49 -6.08
CA THR A 64 3.15 6.26 -5.89
C THR A 64 2.86 5.75 -4.49
N ALA A 65 2.25 6.60 -3.66
CA ALA A 65 1.62 6.15 -2.42
C ALA A 65 0.46 5.22 -2.78
N LYS A 66 0.52 3.97 -2.30
CA LYS A 66 -0.48 2.95 -2.61
C LYS A 66 -0.71 2.06 -1.39
N HIS A 67 -1.76 1.27 -1.31
CA HIS A 67 -2.98 1.33 -2.11
C HIS A 67 -3.93 2.20 -1.31
N TYR A 68 -4.44 3.24 -1.93
CA TYR A 68 -5.45 4.09 -1.32
C TYR A 68 -6.83 3.50 -1.65
N ILE A 69 -7.63 3.03 -0.69
CA ILE A 69 -7.41 2.92 0.77
C ILE A 69 -8.09 1.63 1.29
N ALA A 70 -7.94 1.33 2.58
CA ALA A 70 -8.64 0.25 3.28
C ALA A 70 -8.41 -1.15 2.69
N TYR A 71 -7.22 -1.36 2.13
CA TYR A 71 -6.84 -2.63 1.51
C TYR A 71 -6.13 -3.52 2.54
N GLU A 72 -6.92 -4.04 3.48
CA GLU A 72 -6.49 -4.76 4.70
C GLU A 72 -6.69 -6.30 4.64
N TYR A 73 -7.08 -6.82 3.48
CA TYR A 73 -7.30 -8.25 3.29
C TYR A 73 -6.94 -8.69 1.86
N ILE A 74 -6.37 -9.89 1.74
CA ILE A 74 -6.12 -10.51 0.43
C ILE A 74 -7.39 -11.18 -0.09
N TYR A 75 -8.16 -11.80 0.80
CA TYR A 75 -9.38 -12.50 0.43
C TYR A 75 -10.40 -11.53 -0.18
N PHE A 76 -11.03 -11.92 -1.30
CA PHE A 76 -12.07 -11.14 -1.97
C PHE A 76 -11.63 -9.78 -2.53
N ARG A 77 -10.33 -9.46 -2.61
CA ARG A 77 -9.85 -8.20 -3.20
C ARG A 77 -10.17 -8.07 -4.69
N GLN A 78 -10.26 -9.20 -5.39
CA GLN A 78 -10.62 -9.30 -6.80
C GLN A 78 -11.69 -10.39 -6.92
N LYS A 79 -12.82 -10.03 -7.55
CA LYS A 79 -13.90 -10.97 -7.88
C LYS A 79 -13.39 -12.25 -8.55
N ASN A 80 -12.61 -12.11 -9.62
CA ASN A 80 -12.15 -13.25 -10.43
C ASN A 80 -11.22 -14.18 -9.63
N GLU A 81 -10.35 -13.62 -8.78
CA GLU A 81 -9.51 -14.40 -7.87
C GLU A 81 -10.37 -15.15 -6.85
N ALA A 82 -11.36 -14.48 -6.24
CA ALA A 82 -12.26 -15.11 -5.28
C ALA A 82 -13.10 -16.24 -5.89
N GLN A 83 -13.55 -16.08 -7.13
CA GLN A 83 -14.28 -17.12 -7.86
C GLN A 83 -13.48 -18.40 -8.04
N GLY A 84 -12.16 -18.30 -8.27
CA GLY A 84 -11.27 -19.45 -8.42
C GLY A 84 -11.04 -20.24 -7.13
N TYR A 85 -11.26 -19.65 -5.95
CA TYR A 85 -10.88 -20.28 -4.66
C TYR A 85 -12.01 -20.43 -3.66
N ARG A 86 -13.08 -19.63 -3.72
CA ARG A 86 -14.00 -19.42 -2.58
C ARG A 86 -15.48 -19.36 -2.93
N GLY A 87 -15.85 -19.52 -4.20
CA GLY A 87 -17.26 -19.57 -4.64
C GLY A 87 -17.67 -18.41 -5.54
N ASN A 88 -18.95 -18.37 -5.93
CA ASN A 88 -19.42 -17.41 -6.93
C ASN A 88 -19.73 -16.04 -6.29
N PHE A 89 -18.84 -15.07 -6.46
CA PHE A 89 -19.02 -13.68 -6.03
C PHE A 89 -19.34 -12.77 -7.23
N SER A 90 -20.23 -11.79 -7.01
CA SER A 90 -20.58 -10.78 -8.02
C SER A 90 -19.54 -9.66 -8.13
N GLU A 91 -18.92 -9.28 -7.01
CA GLU A 91 -18.00 -8.14 -6.86
C GLU A 91 -16.85 -8.44 -5.89
N SER A 92 -15.89 -7.52 -5.79
CA SER A 92 -14.85 -7.54 -4.74
C SER A 92 -15.43 -7.16 -3.36
N GLY A 93 -14.69 -7.48 -2.29
CA GLY A 93 -15.07 -7.18 -0.91
C GLY A 93 -15.07 -5.68 -0.59
N SER A 94 -16.08 -5.22 0.14
CA SER A 94 -16.22 -3.83 0.59
C SER A 94 -15.61 -3.61 1.97
N ALA A 95 -14.76 -2.59 2.11
CA ALA A 95 -14.29 -2.12 3.40
C ALA A 95 -15.18 -0.94 3.84
N ASN A 96 -16.00 -1.15 4.87
CA ASN A 96 -16.93 -0.14 5.37
C ASN A 96 -16.35 0.46 6.66
N LEU A 97 -16.00 1.73 6.62
CA LEU A 97 -15.33 2.45 7.70
C LEU A 97 -16.14 3.72 8.02
N ASP A 98 -16.22 4.08 9.30
CA ASP A 98 -16.80 5.35 9.71
C ASP A 98 -15.79 6.50 9.47
N ASP A 99 -16.32 7.73 9.39
CA ASP A 99 -15.55 8.92 9.03
C ASP A 99 -14.40 9.21 10.02
N LYS A 100 -14.62 8.94 11.32
CA LYS A 100 -13.60 9.19 12.34
C LYS A 100 -12.44 8.21 12.16
N THR A 101 -12.73 6.92 11.99
CA THR A 101 -11.71 5.90 11.72
C THR A 101 -10.92 6.23 10.46
N MET A 102 -11.56 6.74 9.40
CA MET A 102 -10.89 7.12 8.15
C MET A 102 -9.90 8.29 8.30
N HIS A 103 -10.10 9.17 9.27
CA HIS A 103 -9.28 10.38 9.45
C HIS A 103 -8.22 10.25 10.56
N GLU A 104 -8.47 9.42 11.56
CA GLU A 104 -7.58 9.27 12.73
C GLU A 104 -6.67 8.05 12.66
N LEU A 105 -6.88 7.15 11.68
CA LEU A 105 -6.06 5.97 11.41
C LEU A 105 -5.59 5.98 9.95
#